data_AF-A0A3Q9ACW5-F1
#
_entry.id   AF-A0A3Q9ACW5-F1
#
_cell.length_a   1.000
_cell.length_b   1.000
_cell.length_c   1.000
_cell.angle_alpha   90.00
_cell.angle_beta   90.00
_cell.angle_gamma   90.00
#
_symmetry.space_group_name_H-M   'P 1'
#
loop_
_entity.id
_entity.type
_entity.pdbx_description
1 polymer ?
#
loop_
_entity_poly.entity_id
_entity_poly.type
_entity_poly.pdbx_seq_one_letter_code
_entity_poly.pdbx_strand_id
1 'polypeptide(L)'
;MGRYQTEVEFVAAVLTRGAECTIDEIREMREYEQLGSLPAITKLVAFCEVHEIYVRPPLSEGELTDQRIFTRLPTKDEFSTAFESALARGECINVEFKQTLFLNVKRRENDPKFSAQAAVDLSMIHEVVKTITALMNTDGGTLLIGVTDSGDLYGVENEYEFLPGAKKDRDGWELFFWQSLENSLDEFGRCRGSISGAFVKKDQKDIFSVIVKPVGTRICICRDHAGPGVSEHVYVRSGNRSIKMKLREIEDLVIERTGRR
;
A
#
# COMPACT_ATOMS: atom_id res chain seq x y z
N MET A 1 -28.48 7.74 -2.90
CA MET A 1 -27.91 7.60 -4.26
C MET A 1 -26.72 6.68 -4.09
N GLY A 2 -26.75 5.51 -4.73
CA GLY A 2 -25.74 4.48 -4.52
C GLY A 2 -24.34 4.97 -4.78
N ARG A 3 -23.38 4.44 -4.03
CA ARG A 3 -21.96 4.84 -4.08
C ARG A 3 -21.35 4.71 -5.47
N TYR A 4 -21.84 3.75 -6.24
CA TYR A 4 -21.55 3.56 -7.66
C TYR A 4 -22.88 3.43 -8.39
N GLN A 5 -23.00 4.02 -9.58
CA GLN A 5 -24.23 3.95 -10.38
C GLN A 5 -24.20 2.77 -11.36
N THR A 6 -23.01 2.34 -11.78
CA THR A 6 -22.78 1.29 -12.78
C THR A 6 -21.58 0.41 -12.45
N GLU A 7 -21.53 -0.78 -13.05
CA GLU A 7 -20.38 -1.69 -12.96
C GLU A 7 -19.08 -1.04 -13.49
N VAL A 8 -19.19 -0.16 -14.49
CA VAL A 8 -18.04 0.56 -15.07
C VAL A 8 -17.44 1.52 -14.06
N GLU A 9 -18.27 2.30 -13.36
CA GLU A 9 -17.81 3.21 -12.31
C GLU A 9 -17.16 2.44 -11.15
N PHE A 10 -17.77 1.30 -10.78
CA PHE A 10 -17.24 0.43 -9.75
C PHE A 10 -15.87 -0.13 -10.13
N VAL A 11 -15.71 -0.69 -11.32
CA VAL A 11 -14.41 -1.21 -11.81
C VAL A 11 -13.37 -0.11 -11.90
N ALA A 12 -13.73 1.08 -12.40
CA ALA A 12 -12.83 2.23 -12.43
C ALA A 12 -12.31 2.56 -11.02
N ALA A 13 -13.17 2.53 -10.00
CA ALA A 13 -12.77 2.73 -8.61
C ALA A 13 -11.86 1.61 -8.10
N VAL A 14 -12.17 0.34 -8.37
CA VAL A 14 -11.35 -0.83 -7.99
C VAL A 14 -9.94 -0.75 -8.58
N LEU A 15 -9.83 -0.36 -9.84
CA LEU A 15 -8.55 -0.26 -10.54
C LEU A 15 -7.70 0.91 -10.03
N THR A 16 -8.31 2.05 -9.72
CA THR A 16 -7.59 3.28 -9.39
C THR A 16 -7.29 3.46 -7.91
N ARG A 17 -8.25 3.17 -7.02
CA ARG A 17 -8.17 3.46 -5.56
C ARG A 17 -8.59 2.31 -4.66
N GLY A 18 -9.11 1.23 -5.24
CA GLY A 18 -9.87 0.23 -4.50
C GLY A 18 -11.28 0.75 -4.17
N ALA A 19 -12.28 -0.11 -4.27
CA ALA A 19 -13.64 0.24 -3.91
C ALA A 19 -13.94 -0.28 -2.50
N GLU A 20 -14.21 0.63 -1.58
CA GLU A 20 -14.75 0.30 -0.25
C GLU A 20 -16.26 0.48 -0.29
N CYS A 21 -17.04 -0.58 -0.11
CA CYS A 21 -18.50 -0.51 -0.11
C CYS A 21 -19.13 -1.75 0.52
N THR A 22 -20.43 -1.66 0.79
CA THR A 22 -21.24 -2.81 1.20
C THR A 22 -21.83 -3.53 -0.01
N ILE A 23 -22.34 -4.74 0.18
CA ILE A 23 -23.07 -5.43 -0.89
C ILE A 23 -24.40 -4.71 -1.16
N ASP A 24 -25.03 -4.13 -0.13
CA ASP A 24 -26.24 -3.33 -0.34
C ASP A 24 -25.98 -2.10 -1.21
N GLU A 25 -24.86 -1.39 -1.03
CA GLU A 25 -24.49 -0.28 -1.91
C GLU A 25 -24.23 -0.73 -3.36
N ILE A 26 -23.64 -1.92 -3.55
CA ILE A 26 -23.46 -2.52 -4.89
C ILE A 26 -24.81 -2.85 -5.53
N ARG A 27 -25.78 -3.30 -4.73
CA ARG A 27 -27.13 -3.65 -5.20
C ARG A 27 -27.92 -2.43 -5.68
N GLU A 28 -27.51 -1.22 -5.35
CA GLU A 28 -28.08 0.01 -5.89
C GLU A 28 -27.59 0.35 -7.31
N MET A 29 -26.58 -0.35 -7.83
CA MET A 29 -26.14 -0.18 -9.22
C MET A 29 -27.21 -0.67 -10.20
N ARG A 30 -27.31 -0.03 -11.37
CA ARG A 30 -28.32 -0.31 -12.41
C ARG A 30 -28.37 -1.77 -12.84
N GLU A 31 -27.22 -2.45 -12.81
CA GLU A 31 -27.09 -3.83 -13.23
C GLU A 31 -27.52 -4.83 -12.14
N TYR A 32 -27.79 -4.35 -10.91
CA TYR A 32 -28.15 -5.16 -9.74
C TYR A 32 -29.49 -4.77 -9.09
N GLU A 33 -30.01 -3.56 -9.34
CA GLU A 33 -31.20 -3.00 -8.65
C GLU A 33 -32.47 -3.87 -8.74
N GLN A 34 -32.62 -4.67 -9.80
CA GLN A 34 -33.77 -5.56 -9.99
C GLN A 34 -33.55 -6.97 -9.41
N LEU A 35 -32.36 -7.27 -8.88
CA LEU A 35 -32.00 -8.59 -8.38
C LEU A 35 -32.33 -8.75 -6.89
N GLY A 36 -32.87 -9.92 -6.54
CA GLY A 36 -32.89 -10.37 -5.15
C GLY A 36 -31.47 -10.57 -4.61
N SER A 37 -31.31 -10.63 -3.28
CA SER A 37 -29.99 -10.67 -2.64
C SER A 37 -29.11 -11.84 -3.10
N LEU A 38 -29.66 -13.06 -3.20
CA LEU A 38 -28.90 -14.23 -3.64
C LEU A 38 -28.44 -14.13 -5.10
N PRO A 39 -29.33 -13.86 -6.10
CA PRO A 39 -28.89 -13.61 -7.47
C PRO A 39 -27.86 -12.48 -7.60
N ALA A 40 -28.00 -11.41 -6.81
CA ALA A 40 -27.05 -10.30 -6.80
C ALA A 40 -25.66 -10.75 -6.33
N ILE A 41 -25.57 -11.53 -5.24
CA ILE A 41 -24.29 -12.08 -4.76
C ILE A 41 -23.68 -13.02 -5.79
N THR A 42 -24.46 -13.95 -6.36
CA THR A 42 -23.96 -14.89 -7.38
C THR A 42 -23.40 -14.15 -8.59
N LYS A 43 -24.11 -13.13 -9.06
CA LYS A 43 -23.64 -12.28 -10.16
C LYS A 43 -22.36 -11.53 -9.77
N LEU A 44 -22.30 -10.96 -8.57
CA LEU A 44 -21.14 -10.22 -8.08
C LEU A 44 -19.90 -11.12 -7.95
N VAL A 45 -20.07 -12.36 -7.49
CA VAL A 45 -18.97 -13.36 -7.42
C VAL A 45 -18.42 -13.62 -8.81
N ALA A 46 -19.28 -13.96 -9.78
CA ALA A 46 -18.86 -14.20 -11.16
C ALA A 46 -18.21 -12.95 -11.78
N PHE A 47 -18.75 -11.77 -11.50
CA PHE A 47 -18.18 -10.48 -11.92
C PHE A 47 -16.77 -10.29 -11.36
N CYS A 48 -16.56 -10.53 -10.07
CA CYS A 48 -15.26 -10.40 -9.44
C CYS A 48 -14.25 -11.39 -10.01
N GLU A 49 -14.66 -12.63 -10.29
CA GLU A 49 -13.80 -13.64 -10.92
C GLU A 49 -13.36 -13.23 -12.33
N VAL A 50 -14.28 -12.79 -13.17
CA VAL A 50 -14.00 -12.36 -14.56
C VAL A 50 -13.04 -11.17 -14.60
N HIS A 51 -13.15 -10.26 -13.64
CA HIS A 51 -12.35 -9.04 -13.57
C HIS A 51 -11.13 -9.14 -12.64
N GLU A 52 -10.83 -10.32 -12.12
CA GLU A 52 -9.72 -10.58 -11.18
C GLU A 52 -9.76 -9.65 -9.94
N ILE A 53 -10.97 -9.36 -9.46
CA ILE A 53 -11.22 -8.51 -8.30
C ILE A 53 -11.20 -9.37 -7.05
N TYR A 54 -10.26 -9.06 -6.16
CA TYR A 54 -10.19 -9.63 -4.83
C TYR A 54 -11.04 -8.82 -3.85
N VAL A 55 -11.78 -9.51 -2.99
CA VAL A 55 -12.71 -8.90 -2.03
C VAL A 55 -12.35 -9.32 -0.61
N ARG A 56 -12.28 -8.35 0.31
CA ARG A 56 -12.06 -8.60 1.74
C ARG A 56 -13.01 -7.76 2.60
N PRO A 57 -13.73 -8.35 3.59
CA PRO A 57 -13.94 -9.79 3.79
C PRO A 57 -14.53 -10.50 2.55
N PRO A 58 -14.36 -11.82 2.39
CA PRO A 58 -14.85 -12.53 1.21
C PRO A 58 -16.37 -12.46 1.10
N LEU A 59 -16.91 -12.55 -0.13
CA LEU A 59 -18.36 -12.49 -0.39
C LEU A 59 -19.14 -13.68 0.18
N SER A 60 -18.45 -14.75 0.58
CA SER A 60 -19.02 -15.95 1.21
C SER A 60 -19.25 -15.82 2.72
N GLU A 61 -18.81 -14.71 3.35
CA GLU A 61 -18.86 -14.51 4.79
C GLU A 61 -19.44 -13.13 5.13
N GLY A 62 -20.02 -13.00 6.33
CA GLY A 62 -20.58 -11.75 6.85
C GLY A 62 -21.95 -11.39 6.27
N GLU A 63 -22.39 -10.18 6.57
CA GLU A 63 -23.69 -9.62 6.21
C GLU A 63 -23.59 -8.71 4.97
N LEU A 64 -24.74 -8.41 4.36
CA LEU A 64 -24.83 -7.52 3.18
C LEU A 64 -24.35 -6.08 3.49
N THR A 65 -24.48 -5.68 4.74
CA THR A 65 -24.13 -4.35 5.26
C THR A 65 -22.66 -4.24 5.71
N ASP A 66 -21.92 -5.34 5.74
CA ASP A 66 -20.52 -5.31 6.13
C ASP A 66 -19.67 -4.58 5.07
N GLN A 67 -18.77 -3.73 5.55
CA GLN A 67 -17.82 -3.02 4.69
C GLN A 67 -16.84 -4.00 4.06
N ARG A 68 -16.74 -3.95 2.73
CA ARG A 68 -15.82 -4.76 1.94
C ARG A 68 -14.94 -3.89 1.08
N ILE A 69 -13.74 -4.36 0.84
CA ILE A 69 -12.74 -3.72 0.01
C ILE A 69 -12.52 -4.60 -1.21
N PHE A 70 -12.83 -4.04 -2.37
CA PHE A 70 -12.68 -4.64 -3.68
C PHE A 70 -11.44 -4.04 -4.34
N THR A 71 -10.47 -4.90 -4.66
CA THR A 71 -9.16 -4.49 -5.18
C THR A 71 -8.73 -5.41 -6.30
N ARG A 72 -8.07 -4.86 -7.32
CA ARG A 72 -7.33 -5.67 -8.30
C ARG A 72 -5.85 -5.64 -7.99
N LEU A 73 -5.22 -6.81 -7.99
CA LEU A 73 -3.77 -6.92 -7.90
C LEU A 73 -3.13 -6.49 -9.24
N PRO A 74 -2.02 -5.76 -9.20
CA PRO A 74 -1.26 -5.47 -10.41
C PRO A 74 -0.64 -6.75 -10.99
N THR A 75 -0.54 -6.81 -12.32
CA THR A 75 0.14 -7.89 -13.03
C THR A 75 1.65 -7.69 -12.98
N LYS A 76 2.40 -8.74 -13.33
CA LYS A 76 3.87 -8.66 -13.43
C LYS A 76 4.33 -7.58 -14.42
N ASP A 77 3.65 -7.45 -15.55
CA ASP A 77 3.99 -6.48 -16.59
C ASP A 77 3.72 -5.04 -16.13
N GLU A 78 2.68 -4.82 -15.31
CA GLU A 78 2.43 -3.53 -14.69
C GLU A 78 3.50 -3.18 -13.66
N PHE A 79 3.99 -4.14 -12.88
CA PHE A 79 5.14 -3.90 -12.00
C PHE A 79 6.40 -3.54 -12.79
N SER A 80 6.69 -4.25 -13.89
CA SER A 80 7.82 -3.92 -14.76
C SER A 80 7.67 -2.52 -15.38
N THR A 81 6.46 -2.17 -15.84
CA THR A 81 6.17 -0.85 -16.42
C THR A 81 6.29 0.27 -15.37
N ALA A 82 5.74 0.06 -14.18
CA ALA A 82 5.82 1.01 -13.07
C ALA A 82 7.28 1.22 -12.64
N PHE A 83 8.06 0.15 -12.57
CA PHE A 83 9.48 0.20 -12.24
C PHE A 83 10.30 1.01 -13.26
N GLU A 84 10.18 0.71 -14.56
CA GLU A 84 10.92 1.45 -15.60
C GLU A 84 10.49 2.93 -15.68
N SER A 85 9.18 3.20 -15.53
CA SER A 85 8.66 4.56 -15.47
C SER A 85 9.18 5.33 -14.26
N ALA A 86 9.23 4.69 -13.09
CA ALA A 86 9.78 5.28 -11.87
C ALA A 86 11.27 5.64 -12.02
N LEU A 87 12.09 4.73 -12.55
CA LEU A 87 13.51 5.00 -12.82
C LEU A 87 13.71 6.14 -13.82
N ALA A 88 12.93 6.17 -14.90
CA ALA A 88 13.04 7.21 -15.92
C ALA A 88 12.65 8.61 -15.40
N ARG A 89 11.67 8.67 -14.49
CA ARG A 89 11.18 9.94 -13.92
C ARG A 89 12.03 10.43 -12.75
N GLY A 90 12.69 9.52 -12.04
CA GLY A 90 13.36 9.82 -10.77
C GLY A 90 12.37 10.15 -9.65
N GLU A 91 12.92 10.49 -8.48
CA GLU A 91 12.09 10.88 -7.33
C GLU A 91 11.24 12.11 -7.62
N CYS A 92 9.95 12.00 -7.35
CA CYS A 92 8.99 13.06 -7.55
C CYS A 92 7.77 12.87 -6.65
N ILE A 93 6.67 13.56 -6.94
CA ILE A 93 5.49 13.55 -6.05
C ILE A 93 4.91 12.15 -5.81
N ASN A 94 4.96 11.29 -6.83
CA ASN A 94 4.42 9.93 -6.81
C ASN A 94 5.48 8.84 -7.06
N VAL A 95 6.78 9.17 -6.95
CA VAL A 95 7.88 8.21 -7.04
C VAL A 95 8.85 8.48 -5.89
N GLU A 96 9.16 7.45 -5.11
CA GLU A 96 10.16 7.51 -4.04
C GLU A 96 11.16 6.37 -4.19
N PHE A 97 12.44 6.63 -3.92
CA PHE A 97 13.46 5.61 -3.81
C PHE A 97 13.90 5.41 -2.35
N LYS A 98 14.17 4.17 -2.02
CA LYS A 98 14.78 3.76 -0.75
C LYS A 98 15.85 2.73 -1.04
N GLN A 99 17.06 3.00 -0.57
CA GLN A 99 18.18 2.08 -0.80
C GLN A 99 17.96 0.73 -0.11
N THR A 100 17.35 0.74 1.08
CA THR A 100 17.14 -0.42 1.96
C THR A 100 15.80 -0.28 2.69
N LEU A 101 15.27 -1.37 3.24
CA LEU A 101 14.07 -1.34 4.09
C LEU A 101 14.40 -0.94 5.54
N PHE A 102 15.45 -1.54 6.11
CA PHE A 102 15.79 -1.38 7.51
C PHE A 102 17.30 -1.20 7.76
N LEU A 103 18.17 -1.55 6.81
CA LEU A 103 19.61 -1.46 7.01
C LEU A 103 20.12 -0.02 6.80
N ASN A 104 20.64 0.60 7.86
CA ASN A 104 21.36 1.86 7.75
C ASN A 104 22.79 1.63 7.24
N VAL A 105 22.98 1.70 5.92
CA VAL A 105 24.26 1.41 5.24
C VAL A 105 25.41 2.27 5.76
N LYS A 106 25.18 3.59 5.94
CA LYS A 106 26.20 4.51 6.47
C LYS A 106 26.62 4.13 7.89
N ARG A 107 25.67 3.75 8.74
CA ARG A 107 25.98 3.28 10.10
C ARG A 107 26.81 2.00 10.06
N ARG A 108 26.45 1.04 9.21
CA ARG A 108 27.20 -0.21 9.01
C ARG A 108 28.65 0.05 8.61
N GLU A 109 28.88 0.98 7.68
CA GLU A 109 30.22 1.30 7.18
C GLU A 109 31.09 2.02 8.22
N ASN A 110 30.47 2.83 9.09
CA ASN A 110 31.19 3.70 10.04
C ASN A 110 31.28 3.13 11.47
N ASP A 111 30.56 2.04 11.79
CA ASP A 111 30.56 1.42 13.11
C ASP A 111 31.34 0.08 13.11
N PRO A 112 32.57 0.05 13.67
CA PRO A 112 33.36 -1.18 13.77
C PRO A 112 32.72 -2.27 14.63
N LYS A 113 31.69 -1.94 15.41
CA LYS A 113 30.95 -2.85 16.28
C LYS A 113 29.56 -3.20 15.73
N PHE A 114 29.28 -2.88 14.47
CA PHE A 114 28.01 -3.21 13.83
C PHE A 114 27.73 -4.72 13.95
N SER A 115 26.67 -5.07 14.67
CA SER A 115 26.25 -6.46 14.89
C SER A 115 24.94 -6.73 14.17
N ALA A 116 24.69 -8.00 13.84
CA ALA A 116 23.43 -8.42 13.25
C ALA A 116 22.22 -8.07 14.14
N GLN A 117 22.39 -8.04 15.46
CA GLN A 117 21.35 -7.63 16.41
C GLN A 117 20.99 -6.13 16.33
N ALA A 118 21.90 -5.29 15.84
CA ALA A 118 21.69 -3.85 15.69
C ALA A 118 21.37 -3.44 14.23
N ALA A 119 21.25 -4.41 13.32
CA ALA A 119 21.10 -4.16 11.89
C ALA A 119 19.70 -3.68 11.50
N VAL A 120 18.68 -4.08 12.27
CA VAL A 120 17.29 -3.64 12.07
C VAL A 120 17.13 -2.24 12.66
N ASP A 121 17.21 -1.22 11.80
CA ASP A 121 16.95 0.16 12.17
C ASP A 121 15.47 0.50 11.98
N LEU A 122 14.77 0.61 13.11
CA LEU A 122 13.34 0.94 13.14
C LEU A 122 13.05 2.32 12.50
N SER A 123 14.01 3.26 12.54
CA SER A 123 13.82 4.57 11.90
C SER A 123 13.77 4.47 10.37
N MET A 124 14.56 3.56 9.78
CA MET A 124 14.55 3.28 8.33
C MET A 124 13.22 2.66 7.90
N ILE A 125 12.72 1.70 8.69
CA ILE A 125 11.39 1.10 8.48
C ILE A 125 10.30 2.17 8.54
N HIS A 126 10.38 3.08 9.52
CA HIS A 126 9.40 4.15 9.65
C HIS A 126 9.39 5.08 8.43
N GLU A 127 10.54 5.40 7.82
CA GLU A 127 10.56 6.21 6.59
C GLU A 127 9.91 5.50 5.39
N VAL A 128 10.03 4.16 5.30
CA VAL A 128 9.30 3.36 4.31
C VAL A 128 7.79 3.40 4.56
N VAL A 129 7.35 3.13 5.79
CA VAL A 129 5.92 3.15 6.18
C VAL A 129 5.33 4.53 5.93
N LYS A 130 5.99 5.58 6.42
CA LYS A 130 5.62 6.99 6.23
C LYS A 130 5.44 7.34 4.76
N THR A 131 6.32 6.84 3.88
CA THR A 131 6.19 7.04 2.43
C THR A 131 4.92 6.38 1.90
N ILE A 132 4.67 5.13 2.27
CA ILE A 132 3.47 4.40 1.85
C ILE A 132 2.20 5.08 2.37
N THR A 133 2.19 5.54 3.62
CA THR A 133 1.09 6.35 4.20
C THR A 133 0.88 7.64 3.41
N ALA A 134 1.95 8.36 3.09
CA ALA A 134 1.88 9.60 2.32
C ALA A 134 1.31 9.40 0.91
N LEU A 135 1.73 8.34 0.22
CA LEU A 135 1.22 7.98 -1.10
C LEU A 135 -0.26 7.60 -1.04
N MET A 136 -0.68 6.77 -0.08
CA MET A 136 -2.11 6.44 0.10
C MET A 136 -2.95 7.68 0.41
N ASN A 137 -2.43 8.62 1.18
CA ASN A 137 -3.14 9.85 1.51
C ASN A 137 -3.11 10.92 0.41
N THR A 138 -2.43 10.69 -0.71
CA THR A 138 -2.39 11.62 -1.84
C THR A 138 -2.89 10.96 -3.12
N ASP A 139 -2.13 10.97 -4.21
CA ASP A 139 -2.53 10.46 -5.52
C ASP A 139 -2.05 9.01 -5.76
N GLY A 140 -1.51 8.35 -4.73
CA GLY A 140 -0.79 7.10 -4.88
C GLY A 140 0.59 7.29 -5.52
N GLY A 141 1.18 6.19 -5.99
CA GLY A 141 2.46 6.20 -6.68
C GLY A 141 3.24 4.91 -6.55
N THR A 142 4.55 5.00 -6.79
CA THR A 142 5.48 3.88 -6.78
C THR A 142 6.63 4.16 -5.81
N LEU A 143 6.87 3.21 -4.90
CA LEU A 143 8.07 3.19 -4.07
C LEU A 143 8.97 2.05 -4.54
N LEU A 144 10.24 2.34 -4.83
CA LEU A 144 11.25 1.33 -5.12
C LEU A 144 12.18 1.16 -3.93
N ILE A 145 12.31 -0.07 -3.43
CA ILE A 145 13.22 -0.43 -2.35
C ILE A 145 14.36 -1.28 -2.93
N GLY A 146 15.60 -0.92 -2.63
CA GLY A 146 16.80 -1.43 -3.31
C GLY A 146 17.34 -0.46 -4.36
N VAL A 147 16.90 0.80 -4.37
CA VAL A 147 17.36 1.84 -5.30
C VAL A 147 17.89 3.02 -4.50
N THR A 148 19.09 3.50 -4.83
CA THR A 148 19.70 4.65 -4.16
C THR A 148 18.99 5.97 -4.55
N ASP A 149 19.24 7.04 -3.81
CA ASP A 149 18.70 8.37 -4.10
C ASP A 149 19.14 8.89 -5.50
N SER A 150 20.27 8.42 -6.04
CA SER A 150 20.73 8.73 -7.40
C SER A 150 20.05 7.90 -8.50
N GLY A 151 19.20 6.94 -8.13
CA GLY A 151 18.56 6.00 -9.06
C GLY A 151 19.40 4.76 -9.40
N ASP A 152 20.58 4.60 -8.78
CA ASP A 152 21.42 3.42 -8.99
C ASP A 152 20.78 2.20 -8.31
N LEU A 153 20.79 1.07 -9.03
CA LEU A 153 20.29 -0.21 -8.52
C LEU A 153 21.24 -0.71 -7.42
N TYR A 154 20.76 -0.79 -6.18
CA TYR A 154 21.51 -1.31 -5.03
C TYR A 154 21.20 -2.78 -4.76
N GLY A 155 19.91 -3.15 -4.81
CA GLY A 155 19.41 -4.48 -4.46
C GLY A 155 19.15 -4.66 -2.96
N VAL A 156 18.17 -5.48 -2.59
CA VAL A 156 17.82 -5.75 -1.18
C VAL A 156 18.55 -6.96 -0.58
N GLU A 157 19.37 -7.67 -1.37
CA GLU A 157 20.07 -8.89 -0.97
C GLU A 157 21.00 -8.68 0.23
N ASN A 158 21.55 -7.47 0.36
CA ASN A 158 22.40 -7.07 1.49
C ASN A 158 21.66 -7.07 2.84
N GLU A 159 20.33 -7.13 2.84
CA GLU A 159 19.50 -7.20 4.04
C GLU A 159 19.16 -8.64 4.44
N TYR A 160 19.31 -9.63 3.54
CA TYR A 160 18.87 -11.00 3.76
C TYR A 160 19.55 -11.64 4.98
N GLU A 161 20.85 -11.43 5.16
CA GLU A 161 21.60 -11.97 6.31
C GLU A 161 21.13 -11.39 7.66
N PHE A 162 20.55 -10.19 7.63
CA PHE A 162 20.13 -9.44 8.82
C PHE A 162 18.65 -9.57 9.17
N LEU A 163 17.85 -10.28 8.37
CA LEU A 163 16.42 -10.44 8.60
C LEU A 163 16.11 -11.05 9.98
N PRO A 164 15.11 -10.55 10.73
CA PRO A 164 14.63 -11.26 11.90
C PRO A 164 14.05 -12.64 11.50
N GLY A 165 14.48 -13.69 12.19
CA GLY A 165 13.98 -15.06 11.96
C GLY A 165 14.91 -15.95 11.15
N ALA A 166 14.40 -17.12 10.74
CA ALA A 166 15.21 -18.20 10.16
C ALA A 166 15.36 -18.11 8.63
N LYS A 167 14.41 -17.50 7.92
CA LYS A 167 14.45 -17.36 6.46
C LYS A 167 15.27 -16.14 6.07
N LYS A 168 16.46 -16.38 5.51
CA LYS A 168 17.46 -15.38 5.12
C LYS A 168 17.52 -15.24 3.60
N ASP A 169 16.35 -15.01 3.01
CA ASP A 169 16.14 -15.00 1.57
C ASP A 169 15.08 -13.97 1.17
N ARG A 170 14.80 -13.93 -0.14
CA ARG A 170 13.81 -13.05 -0.76
C ARG A 170 12.43 -13.15 -0.10
N ASP A 171 11.97 -14.37 0.16
CA ASP A 171 10.64 -14.61 0.72
C ASP A 171 10.59 -14.18 2.21
N GLY A 172 11.66 -14.42 2.95
CA GLY A 172 11.82 -13.90 4.32
C GLY A 172 11.79 -12.37 4.37
N TRP A 173 12.42 -11.70 3.40
CA TRP A 173 12.42 -10.25 3.29
C TRP A 173 11.01 -9.69 3.04
N GLU A 174 10.26 -10.30 2.12
CA GLU A 174 8.90 -9.86 1.81
C GLU A 174 7.96 -10.05 3.01
N LEU A 175 8.07 -11.18 3.73
CA LEU A 175 7.33 -11.39 4.97
C LEU A 175 7.63 -10.29 6.00
N PHE A 176 8.90 -9.93 6.15
CA PHE A 176 9.31 -8.88 7.08
C PHE A 176 8.82 -7.48 6.65
N PHE A 177 8.80 -7.19 5.36
CA PHE A 177 8.19 -5.97 4.82
C PHE A 177 6.70 -5.88 5.19
N TRP A 178 5.93 -6.93 4.92
CA TRP A 178 4.50 -6.93 5.23
C TRP A 178 4.22 -6.83 6.73
N GLN A 179 5.00 -7.54 7.56
CA GLN A 179 4.91 -7.46 9.02
C GLN A 179 5.24 -6.06 9.53
N SER A 180 6.23 -5.39 8.93
CA SER A 180 6.60 -4.02 9.28
C SER A 180 5.46 -3.03 9.00
N LEU A 181 4.75 -3.21 7.89
CA LEU A 181 3.55 -2.43 7.57
C LEU A 181 2.41 -2.73 8.54
N GLU A 182 2.14 -3.99 8.84
CA GLU A 182 1.07 -4.40 9.76
C GLU A 182 1.28 -3.85 11.17
N ASN A 183 2.52 -3.82 11.64
CA ASN A 183 2.87 -3.28 12.97
C ASN A 183 2.77 -1.75 13.04
N SER A 184 2.88 -1.05 11.91
CA SER A 184 3.03 0.41 11.88
C SER A 184 1.82 1.13 11.30
N LEU A 185 1.00 0.48 10.47
CA LEU A 185 -0.20 1.06 9.88
C LEU A 185 -1.42 0.75 10.75
N ASP A 186 -2.18 1.78 11.09
CA ASP A 186 -3.48 1.58 11.73
C ASP A 186 -4.48 0.93 10.77
N GLU A 187 -5.35 0.09 11.34
CA GLU A 187 -6.34 -0.72 10.61
C GLU A 187 -5.74 -1.36 9.33
N PHE A 188 -4.54 -1.96 9.41
CA PHE A 188 -3.80 -2.45 8.23
C PHE A 188 -4.64 -3.28 7.26
N GLY A 189 -5.54 -4.13 7.75
CA GLY A 189 -6.45 -4.92 6.92
C GLY A 189 -7.30 -4.09 5.96
N ARG A 190 -7.59 -2.84 6.32
CA ARG A 190 -8.32 -1.87 5.50
C ARG A 190 -7.42 -1.10 4.52
N CYS A 191 -6.14 -0.93 4.82
CA CYS A 191 -5.17 -0.31 3.90
C CYS A 191 -4.54 -1.32 2.93
N ARG A 192 -4.55 -2.62 3.27
CA ARG A 192 -3.84 -3.69 2.53
C ARG A 192 -4.18 -3.75 1.05
N GLY A 193 -5.42 -3.49 0.67
CA GLY A 193 -5.85 -3.50 -0.73
C GLY A 193 -5.23 -2.39 -1.58
N SER A 194 -4.79 -1.30 -0.94
CA SER A 194 -4.15 -0.17 -1.61
C SER A 194 -2.64 -0.36 -1.81
N ILE A 195 -2.06 -1.43 -1.28
CA ILE A 195 -0.61 -1.67 -1.30
C ILE A 195 -0.35 -2.99 -2.02
N SER A 196 0.40 -2.94 -3.11
CA SER A 196 0.83 -4.11 -3.87
C SER A 196 2.34 -4.11 -3.99
N GLY A 197 3.00 -5.17 -3.55
CA GLY A 197 4.45 -5.32 -3.61
C GLY A 197 4.84 -6.51 -4.49
N ALA A 198 5.91 -6.36 -5.27
CA ALA A 198 6.52 -7.46 -6.02
C ALA A 198 7.99 -7.20 -6.29
N PHE A 199 8.77 -8.28 -6.41
CA PHE A 199 10.15 -8.19 -6.85
C PHE A 199 10.25 -8.00 -8.37
N VAL A 200 11.04 -7.01 -8.76
CA VAL A 200 11.50 -6.80 -10.13
C VAL A 200 13.00 -7.03 -10.14
N LYS A 201 13.46 -7.97 -10.98
CA LYS A 201 14.88 -8.29 -11.13
C LYS A 201 15.48 -7.51 -12.29
N LYS A 202 16.54 -6.74 -12.04
CA LYS A 202 17.33 -6.02 -13.06
C LYS A 202 18.80 -6.08 -12.68
N ASP A 203 19.66 -6.36 -13.65
CA ASP A 203 21.12 -6.50 -13.46
C ASP A 203 21.52 -7.44 -12.32
N GLN A 204 20.83 -8.59 -12.21
CA GLN A 204 20.99 -9.58 -11.13
C GLN A 204 20.68 -9.08 -9.72
N LYS A 205 20.08 -7.89 -9.59
CA LYS A 205 19.63 -7.31 -8.32
C LYS A 205 18.13 -7.45 -8.15
N ASP A 206 17.71 -7.81 -6.95
CA ASP A 206 16.33 -7.87 -6.51
C ASP A 206 15.91 -6.48 -6.02
N ILE A 207 14.99 -5.84 -6.75
CA ILE A 207 14.37 -4.57 -6.35
C ILE A 207 12.93 -4.86 -5.95
N PHE A 208 12.51 -4.36 -4.80
CA PHE A 208 11.12 -4.49 -4.37
C PHE A 208 10.32 -3.26 -4.80
N SER A 209 9.43 -3.45 -5.77
CA SER A 209 8.54 -2.41 -6.27
C SER A 209 7.22 -2.44 -5.52
N VAL A 210 6.82 -1.31 -4.96
CA VAL A 210 5.56 -1.14 -4.24
C VAL A 210 4.68 -0.16 -5.02
N ILE A 211 3.58 -0.67 -5.57
CA ILE A 211 2.52 0.15 -6.17
C ILE A 211 1.51 0.49 -5.08
N VAL A 212 1.33 1.78 -4.84
CA VAL A 212 0.43 2.32 -3.83
C VAL A 212 -0.71 3.06 -4.50
N LYS A 213 -1.95 2.64 -4.23
CA LYS A 213 -3.17 3.31 -4.66
C LYS A 213 -3.63 4.31 -3.59
N PRO A 214 -4.24 5.45 -3.97
CA PRO A 214 -4.78 6.39 -3.02
C PRO A 214 -5.99 5.80 -2.28
N VAL A 215 -6.18 6.14 -1.01
CA VAL A 215 -7.39 5.78 -0.25
C VAL A 215 -8.43 6.89 -0.38
N GLY A 216 -9.63 6.55 -0.86
CA GLY A 216 -10.63 7.53 -1.27
C GLY A 216 -11.45 8.15 -0.14
N THR A 217 -11.97 7.33 0.79
CA THR A 217 -12.98 7.78 1.79
C THR A 217 -12.46 7.94 3.20
N ARG A 218 -11.22 7.55 3.45
CA ARG A 218 -10.57 7.59 4.77
C ARG A 218 -9.20 8.20 4.67
N ILE A 219 -8.61 8.51 5.82
CA ILE A 219 -7.18 8.75 5.96
C ILE A 219 -6.48 7.46 6.36
N CYS A 220 -5.25 7.28 5.91
CA CYS A 220 -4.34 6.28 6.45
C CYS A 220 -3.49 6.92 7.56
N ILE A 221 -3.34 6.19 8.66
CA ILE A 221 -2.59 6.60 9.84
C ILE A 221 -1.40 5.66 10.00
N CYS A 222 -0.23 6.25 10.22
CA CYS A 222 0.99 5.55 10.65
C CYS A 222 1.19 5.79 12.14
N ARG A 223 1.67 4.77 12.85
CA ARG A 223 2.07 4.83 14.26
C ARG A 223 3.58 4.80 14.38
N ASP A 224 4.09 5.39 15.44
CA ASP A 224 5.44 5.08 15.88
C ASP A 224 5.54 3.61 16.30
N HIS A 225 6.74 3.05 16.30
CA HIS A 225 6.97 1.68 16.76
C HIS A 225 6.41 1.44 18.16
N ALA A 226 5.84 0.25 18.37
CA ALA A 226 5.07 -0.09 19.56
C ALA A 226 5.82 0.17 20.89
N GLY A 227 5.17 0.90 21.81
CA GLY A 227 5.67 1.23 23.15
C GLY A 227 4.73 2.22 23.88
N PRO A 228 4.93 2.53 25.17
CA PRO A 228 4.12 3.53 25.86
C PRO A 228 4.23 4.89 25.16
N GLY A 229 3.09 5.50 24.79
CA GLY A 229 3.07 6.80 24.11
C GLY A 229 3.10 6.76 22.58
N VAL A 230 2.63 5.67 21.95
CA VAL A 230 2.47 5.57 20.48
C VAL A 230 1.74 6.82 19.96
N SER A 231 2.44 7.60 19.13
CA SER A 231 1.84 8.73 18.45
C SER A 231 1.29 8.28 17.11
N GLU A 232 0.14 8.84 16.75
CA GLU A 232 -0.49 8.66 15.44
C GLU A 232 -0.14 9.83 14.53
N HIS A 233 0.22 9.50 13.29
CA HIS A 233 0.69 10.45 12.31
C HIS A 233 -0.04 10.26 10.98
N VAL A 234 -0.47 11.37 10.42
CA VAL A 234 -0.99 11.43 9.05
C VAL A 234 0.08 12.12 8.21
N TYR A 235 0.50 11.45 7.14
CA TYR A 235 1.47 11.97 6.20
C TYR A 235 0.83 12.18 4.84
N VAL A 236 1.30 13.20 4.10
CA VAL A 236 0.95 13.46 2.69
C VAL A 236 2.21 13.77 1.88
N ARG A 237 2.17 13.50 0.58
CA ARG A 237 3.21 13.94 -0.35
C ARG A 237 3.10 15.43 -0.64
N SER A 238 4.22 16.12 -0.63
CA SER A 238 4.36 17.51 -1.06
C SER A 238 5.69 17.66 -1.79
N GLY A 239 5.62 17.71 -3.12
CA GLY A 239 6.79 17.43 -3.96
C GLY A 239 7.35 16.03 -3.67
N ASN A 240 8.66 15.85 -3.67
CA ASN A 240 9.29 14.57 -3.35
C ASN A 240 9.40 14.27 -1.84
N ARG A 241 8.66 14.97 -0.97
CA ARG A 241 8.75 14.78 0.50
C ARG A 241 7.44 14.31 1.09
N SER A 242 7.55 13.49 2.13
CA SER A 242 6.44 13.07 2.99
C SER A 242 6.35 13.99 4.22
N ILE A 243 5.32 14.83 4.30
CA ILE A 243 5.14 15.85 5.34
C ILE A 243 4.08 15.37 6.34
N LYS A 244 4.35 15.55 7.64
CA LYS A 244 3.36 15.32 8.71
C LYS A 244 2.31 16.43 8.69
N MET A 245 1.04 16.04 8.55
CA MET A 245 -0.07 16.99 8.58
C MET A 245 -0.32 17.52 9.99
N LYS A 246 -0.74 18.78 10.08
CA LYS A 246 -1.26 19.36 11.30
C LYS A 246 -2.74 18.99 11.47
N LEU A 247 -3.23 19.04 12.70
CA LEU A 247 -4.60 18.64 13.04
C LEU A 247 -5.69 19.29 12.16
N ARG A 248 -5.57 20.60 11.89
CA ARG A 248 -6.53 21.32 11.03
C ARG A 248 -6.52 20.84 9.57
N GLU A 249 -5.34 20.53 9.05
CA GLU A 249 -5.21 20.04 7.66
C GLU A 249 -5.79 18.62 7.54
N ILE A 250 -5.71 17.82 8.61
CA ILE A 250 -6.33 16.49 8.66
C ILE A 250 -7.86 16.62 8.65
N GLU A 251 -8.41 17.58 9.41
CA GLU A 251 -9.84 17.87 9.42
C GLU A 251 -10.35 18.25 8.02
N ASP A 252 -9.64 19.17 7.34
CA ASP A 252 -9.96 19.58 5.97
C ASP A 252 -9.93 18.39 4.99
N LEU A 253 -8.91 17.53 5.09
CA LEU A 253 -8.78 16.34 4.25
C LEU A 253 -9.93 15.34 4.45
N VAL A 254 -10.36 15.14 5.70
CA VAL A 254 -11.48 14.25 6.02
C VAL A 254 -12.78 14.81 5.45
N ILE A 255 -13.02 16.13 5.58
CA ILE A 255 -14.20 16.80 5.01
C ILE A 255 -14.21 16.66 3.49
N GLU A 256 -13.09 16.90 2.81
CA GLU A 256 -12.99 16.76 1.35
C GLU A 256 -13.32 15.32 0.89
N ARG A 257 -12.83 14.31 1.61
CA ARG A 257 -13.06 12.90 1.28
C ARG A 257 -14.48 12.43 1.56
N THR A 258 -15.10 12.94 2.62
CA THR A 258 -16.45 12.55 3.03
C THR A 258 -17.56 13.35 2.34
N GLY A 259 -17.24 14.57 1.88
CA GLY A 259 -18.16 15.45 1.16
C GLY A 259 -18.31 15.15 -0.33
N ARG A 260 -17.47 14.29 -0.92
CA ARG A 260 -17.57 13.80 -2.32
C ARG A 260 -18.65 12.71 -2.51
N ARG A 261 -19.73 12.74 -1.73
CA ARG A 261 -20.88 11.81 -1.86
C ARG A 261 -21.77 12.18 -3.03
#